data_AF-A0A1H2CKE5-F1
#
_entry.id   AF-A0A1H2CKE5-F1
#
_cell.length_a   1.000
_cell.length_b   1.000
_cell.length_c   1.000
_cell.angle_alpha   90.00
_cell.angle_beta   90.00
_cell.angle_gamma   90.00
#
_symmetry.space_group_name_H-M   'P 1'
#
loop_
_entity.id
_entity.type
_entity.pdbx_description
1 polymer ?
#
loop_
_entity_poly.entity_id
_entity_poly.type
_entity_poly.pdbx_seq_one_letter_code
_entity_poly.pdbx_strand_id
1 'polypeptide(L)'
;MLPAMSHPIDVVFDPAAAHPETVVLRAAVTAGDWPGCRAVLDSVAPMARTGLIRLVGGAPDIEDFLREVLRADPSDGTASALLGQHLLHIGWTIRAETRAWYEDDDRPTRFRDQMCRAERVLIDGAVFNPVDPAIWSARLVSARGLGLGPAETRRRYDRLTVADPDHLPGQFDMARSLSPEWGGTWELMHEFAREAVAAAPSGGAHGALVAAAHLDHGLDKSVYGQSTAETLTGYLSKEQVRAEIHQAAERSVGHPGFTRGHGWLEALNTFALCFTLLGDQQAAAAAFERMDGLAVEEPWSHLGDAATEFGKARDRALGGDR
;
A
#
# COMPACT_ATOMS: atom_id res chain seq x y z
N MET A 1 41.91 3.72 20.61
CA MET A 1 40.75 3.02 20.05
C MET A 1 40.09 4.00 19.09
N LEU A 2 40.16 3.74 17.79
CA LEU A 2 39.43 4.52 16.79
C LEU A 2 37.93 4.21 16.95
N PRO A 3 37.03 5.20 16.87
CA PRO A 3 35.60 4.91 16.79
C PRO A 3 35.37 4.10 15.52
N ALA A 4 34.64 3.00 15.64
CA ALA A 4 34.12 2.31 14.47
C ALA A 4 33.23 3.31 13.73
N MET A 5 33.70 3.81 12.58
CA MET A 5 32.83 4.50 11.65
C MET A 5 31.82 3.46 11.18
N SER A 6 30.60 3.50 11.72
CA SER A 6 29.45 2.86 11.12
C SER A 6 29.38 3.36 9.69
N HIS A 7 29.70 2.50 8.72
CA HIS A 7 29.36 2.80 7.34
C HIS A 7 27.84 3.04 7.30
N PRO A 8 27.36 4.14 6.70
CA PRO A 8 25.95 4.27 6.44
C PRO A 8 25.54 3.05 5.62
N ILE A 9 24.70 2.19 6.19
CA ILE A 9 24.03 1.17 5.41
C ILE A 9 23.17 1.93 4.41
N ASP A 10 23.51 1.83 3.13
CA ASP A 10 22.72 2.35 2.02
C ASP A 10 21.29 1.82 2.20
N VAL A 11 20.34 2.74 2.37
CA VAL A 11 18.92 2.38 2.52
C VAL A 11 18.42 1.95 1.15
N VAL A 12 17.87 0.74 1.04
CA VAL A 12 17.41 0.17 -0.23
C VAL A 12 15.90 0.26 -0.32
N PHE A 13 15.42 1.06 -1.26
CA PHE A 13 13.99 1.24 -1.55
C PHE A 13 13.49 0.37 -2.71
N ASP A 14 14.37 -0.24 -3.51
CA ASP A 14 13.94 -1.08 -4.63
C ASP A 14 13.20 -2.33 -4.10
N PRO A 15 11.91 -2.51 -4.40
CA PRO A 15 11.16 -3.69 -3.97
C PRO A 15 11.79 -5.01 -4.41
N ALA A 16 12.58 -5.02 -5.48
CA ALA A 16 13.32 -6.21 -5.94
C ALA A 16 14.28 -6.77 -4.88
N ALA A 17 14.76 -5.95 -3.94
CA ALA A 17 15.60 -6.40 -2.85
C ALA A 17 14.83 -7.25 -1.82
N ALA A 18 13.54 -6.95 -1.61
CA ALA A 18 12.66 -7.73 -0.74
C ALA A 18 11.92 -8.86 -1.49
N HIS A 19 11.69 -8.68 -2.79
CA HIS A 19 10.89 -9.54 -3.66
C HIS A 19 11.61 -9.80 -5.00
N PRO A 20 12.56 -10.76 -5.06
CA PRO A 20 13.39 -11.01 -6.24
C PRO A 20 12.60 -11.33 -7.51
N GLU A 21 11.41 -11.92 -7.38
CA GLU A 21 10.48 -12.18 -8.48
C GLU A 21 10.10 -10.91 -9.27
N THR A 22 10.20 -9.74 -8.63
CA THR A 22 9.99 -8.43 -9.24
C THR A 22 10.95 -8.17 -10.41
N VAL A 23 12.21 -8.62 -10.31
CA VAL A 23 13.20 -8.42 -11.37
C VAL A 23 12.77 -9.11 -12.66
N VAL A 24 12.37 -10.38 -12.53
CA VAL A 24 11.93 -11.20 -13.66
C VAL A 24 10.64 -10.65 -14.27
N LEU A 25 9.69 -10.26 -13.42
CA LEU A 25 8.42 -9.71 -13.89
C LEU A 25 8.61 -8.36 -14.61
N ARG A 26 9.43 -7.45 -14.07
CA ARG A 26 9.74 -6.16 -14.73
C ARG A 26 10.36 -6.39 -16.11
N ALA A 27 11.33 -7.30 -16.20
CA ALA A 27 11.97 -7.62 -17.48
C ALA A 27 10.97 -8.17 -18.50
N ALA A 28 10.09 -9.08 -18.09
CA ALA A 28 9.06 -9.65 -18.97
C ALA A 28 8.05 -8.59 -19.44
N VAL A 29 7.60 -7.71 -18.53
CA VAL A 29 6.69 -6.60 -18.84
C VAL A 29 7.33 -5.63 -19.84
N THR A 30 8.58 -5.20 -19.61
CA THR A 30 9.30 -4.31 -20.53
C THR A 30 9.53 -4.95 -21.90
N ALA A 31 9.73 -6.26 -21.95
CA ALA A 31 9.92 -6.99 -23.21
C ALA A 31 8.62 -7.30 -23.96
N GLY A 32 7.44 -7.04 -23.38
CA GLY A 32 6.17 -7.50 -23.93
C GLY A 32 6.04 -9.03 -23.97
N ASP A 33 6.72 -9.74 -23.05
CA ASP A 33 6.70 -11.20 -22.95
C ASP A 33 5.54 -11.66 -22.05
N TRP A 34 4.34 -11.78 -22.63
CA TRP A 34 3.16 -12.21 -21.87
C TRP A 34 3.33 -13.59 -21.22
N PRO A 35 3.82 -14.63 -21.92
CA PRO A 35 4.13 -15.92 -21.28
C PRO A 35 5.10 -15.79 -20.10
N GLY A 36 6.15 -14.96 -20.21
CA GLY A 36 7.07 -14.69 -19.11
C GLY A 36 6.40 -14.01 -17.91
N CYS A 37 5.52 -13.02 -18.15
CA CYS A 37 4.71 -12.40 -17.11
C CYS A 37 3.83 -13.42 -16.38
N ARG A 38 3.13 -14.28 -17.14
CA ARG A 38 2.26 -15.34 -16.60
C ARG A 38 3.04 -16.35 -15.76
N ALA A 39 4.22 -16.76 -16.21
CA ALA A 39 5.05 -17.70 -15.47
C ALA A 39 5.38 -17.21 -14.05
N VAL A 40 5.65 -15.91 -13.88
CA VAL A 40 5.89 -15.32 -12.56
C VAL A 40 4.58 -15.16 -11.78
N LEU A 41 3.59 -14.49 -12.38
CA LEU A 41 2.34 -14.14 -11.70
C LEU A 41 1.52 -15.35 -11.25
N ASP A 42 1.53 -16.43 -12.02
CA ASP A 42 0.80 -17.66 -11.72
C ASP A 42 1.55 -18.57 -10.73
N SER A 43 2.80 -18.26 -10.41
CA SER A 43 3.64 -19.04 -9.46
C SER A 43 3.50 -18.61 -7.99
N VAL A 44 2.88 -17.46 -7.74
CA VAL A 44 2.76 -16.87 -6.40
C VAL A 44 1.33 -16.91 -5.88
N ALA A 45 1.17 -16.85 -4.55
CA ALA A 45 -0.15 -16.83 -3.92
C ALA A 45 -0.97 -15.59 -4.35
N PRO A 46 -2.32 -15.64 -4.35
CA PRO A 46 -3.16 -14.56 -4.87
C PRO A 46 -2.88 -13.16 -4.28
N MET A 47 -2.64 -13.08 -2.97
CA MET A 47 -2.25 -11.84 -2.30
C MET A 47 -0.92 -11.27 -2.84
N ALA A 48 0.11 -12.10 -2.97
CA ALA A 48 1.39 -11.70 -3.54
C ALA A 48 1.27 -11.33 -5.02
N ARG A 49 0.45 -12.08 -5.79
CA ARG A 49 0.13 -11.78 -7.19
C ARG A 49 -0.46 -10.39 -7.35
N THR A 50 -1.43 -9.99 -6.51
CA THR A 50 -1.97 -8.63 -6.52
C THR A 50 -0.89 -7.58 -6.26
N GLY A 51 0.01 -7.83 -5.29
CA GLY A 51 1.15 -6.96 -5.01
C GLY A 51 2.05 -6.75 -6.22
N LEU A 52 2.43 -7.84 -6.90
CA LEU A 52 3.25 -7.79 -8.11
C LEU A 52 2.55 -7.05 -9.26
N ILE A 53 1.26 -7.31 -9.48
CA ILE A 53 0.46 -6.61 -10.50
C ILE A 53 0.44 -5.10 -10.23
N ARG A 54 0.23 -4.68 -8.98
CA ARG A 54 0.25 -3.25 -8.60
C ARG A 54 1.62 -2.63 -8.86
N LEU A 55 2.68 -3.35 -8.50
CA LEU A 55 4.05 -2.88 -8.67
C LEU A 55 4.37 -2.61 -10.14
N VAL A 56 4.07 -3.54 -11.04
CA VAL A 56 4.34 -3.37 -12.48
C VAL A 56 3.26 -2.60 -13.23
N GLY A 57 2.11 -2.31 -12.60
CA GLY A 57 1.09 -1.42 -13.14
C GLY A 57 1.61 -0.01 -13.41
N GLY A 58 2.64 0.45 -12.67
CA GLY A 58 3.29 1.73 -12.93
C GLY A 58 4.28 1.74 -14.09
N ALA A 59 4.54 0.61 -14.76
CA ALA A 59 5.49 0.56 -15.86
C ALA A 59 5.00 1.40 -17.07
N PRO A 60 5.89 2.17 -17.72
CA PRO A 60 5.53 2.95 -18.89
C PRO A 60 5.29 2.03 -20.11
N ASP A 61 4.46 2.50 -21.04
CA ASP A 61 4.30 1.91 -22.38
C ASP A 61 3.80 0.45 -22.43
N ILE A 62 3.10 -0.02 -21.38
CA ILE A 62 2.55 -1.40 -21.32
C ILE A 62 1.10 -1.51 -21.83
N GLU A 63 0.40 -0.40 -22.01
CA GLU A 63 -1.04 -0.40 -22.36
C GLU A 63 -1.32 -1.12 -23.69
N ASP A 64 -0.60 -0.79 -24.76
CA ASP A 64 -0.87 -1.35 -26.10
C ASP A 64 -0.61 -2.86 -26.15
N PHE A 65 0.49 -3.30 -25.53
CA PHE A 65 0.82 -4.71 -25.37
C PHE A 65 -0.28 -5.47 -24.62
N LEU A 66 -0.76 -4.95 -23.48
CA LEU A 66 -1.84 -5.61 -22.72
C LEU A 66 -3.17 -5.61 -23.47
N ARG A 67 -3.44 -4.58 -24.28
CA ARG A 67 -4.59 -4.56 -25.19
C ARG A 67 -4.47 -5.60 -26.29
N GLU A 68 -3.26 -5.90 -26.78
CA GLU A 68 -3.03 -7.01 -27.72
C GLU A 68 -3.36 -8.36 -27.10
N VAL A 69 -2.89 -8.59 -25.88
CA VAL A 69 -3.20 -9.80 -25.11
C VAL A 69 -4.72 -9.96 -24.97
N LEU A 70 -5.42 -8.92 -24.52
CA LEU A 70 -6.88 -8.98 -24.35
C LEU A 70 -7.67 -9.06 -25.66
N ARG A 71 -7.11 -8.59 -26.79
CA ARG A 71 -7.70 -8.81 -28.11
C ARG A 71 -7.58 -10.27 -28.55
N ALA A 72 -6.49 -10.94 -28.21
CA ALA A 72 -6.27 -12.35 -28.51
C ALA A 72 -7.07 -13.27 -27.57
N ASP A 73 -7.13 -12.94 -26.28
CA ASP A 73 -7.92 -13.63 -25.26
C ASP A 73 -8.61 -12.62 -24.32
N PRO A 74 -9.87 -12.24 -24.62
CA PRO A 74 -10.65 -11.35 -23.76
C PRO A 74 -10.91 -11.90 -22.35
N SER A 75 -10.74 -13.20 -22.14
CA SER A 75 -10.97 -13.85 -20.85
C SER A 75 -9.75 -13.87 -19.95
N ASP A 76 -8.59 -13.35 -20.39
CA ASP A 76 -7.38 -13.30 -19.57
C ASP A 76 -7.57 -12.32 -18.40
N GLY A 77 -7.85 -12.89 -17.22
CA GLY A 77 -8.07 -12.14 -15.98
C GLY A 77 -6.81 -11.45 -15.46
N THR A 78 -5.63 -12.03 -15.70
CA THR A 78 -4.36 -11.44 -15.31
C THR A 78 -4.06 -10.20 -16.14
N ALA A 79 -4.28 -10.26 -17.46
CA ALA A 79 -4.14 -9.11 -18.35
C ALA A 79 -5.16 -8.02 -18.01
N SER A 80 -6.41 -8.41 -17.73
CA SER A 80 -7.46 -7.48 -17.30
C SER A 80 -7.10 -6.77 -15.99
N ALA A 81 -6.62 -7.52 -15.00
CA ALA A 81 -6.18 -6.96 -13.72
C ALA A 81 -5.01 -5.99 -13.91
N LEU A 82 -3.99 -6.38 -14.69
CA LEU A 82 -2.81 -5.56 -14.91
C LEU A 82 -3.10 -4.30 -15.72
N LEU A 83 -3.86 -4.40 -16.81
CA LEU A 83 -4.28 -3.22 -17.58
C LEU A 83 -5.16 -2.29 -16.74
N GLY A 84 -6.09 -2.84 -15.96
CA GLY A 84 -6.89 -2.06 -15.02
C GLY A 84 -6.02 -1.31 -14.00
N GLN A 85 -5.06 -1.99 -13.38
CA GLN A 85 -4.13 -1.37 -12.43
C GLN A 85 -3.24 -0.30 -13.08
N HIS A 86 -2.79 -0.52 -14.32
CA HIS A 86 -2.03 0.47 -15.08
C HIS A 86 -2.82 1.76 -15.33
N LEU A 87 -4.05 1.63 -15.80
CA LEU A 87 -4.94 2.78 -16.04
C LEU A 87 -5.28 3.51 -14.73
N LEU A 88 -5.47 2.77 -13.64
CA LEU A 88 -5.66 3.36 -12.32
C LEU A 88 -4.42 4.13 -11.87
N HIS A 89 -3.23 3.55 -12.01
CA HIS A 89 -1.98 4.20 -11.65
C HIS A 89 -1.83 5.55 -12.38
N ILE A 90 -2.04 5.58 -13.70
CA ILE A 90 -2.01 6.83 -14.48
C ILE A 90 -3.00 7.85 -13.92
N GLY A 91 -4.24 7.43 -13.63
CA GLY A 91 -5.26 8.32 -13.06
C GLY A 91 -4.82 8.91 -11.71
N TRP A 92 -4.37 8.08 -10.77
CA TRP A 92 -3.93 8.56 -9.46
C TRP A 92 -2.70 9.47 -9.53
N THR A 93 -1.78 9.22 -10.47
CA THR A 93 -0.66 10.14 -10.76
C THR A 93 -1.17 11.50 -11.21
N ILE A 94 -2.15 11.56 -12.14
CA ILE A 94 -2.78 12.82 -12.58
C ILE A 94 -3.41 13.57 -11.41
N ARG A 95 -4.07 12.86 -10.48
CA ARG A 95 -4.67 13.48 -9.27
C ARG A 95 -3.59 14.01 -8.31
N ALA A 96 -2.47 13.32 -8.18
CA ALA A 96 -1.40 13.65 -7.25
C ALA A 96 -0.48 14.79 -7.75
N GLU A 97 -0.48 15.10 -9.05
CA GLU A 97 0.31 16.21 -9.59
C GLU A 97 0.02 17.52 -8.84
N THR A 98 1.06 18.26 -8.47
CA THR A 98 0.93 19.59 -7.86
C THR A 98 1.29 20.66 -8.89
N ARG A 99 0.31 21.38 -9.42
CA ARG A 99 0.53 22.56 -10.28
C ARG A 99 -0.17 23.78 -9.70
N ALA A 100 0.43 24.95 -9.83
CA ALA A 100 -0.17 26.22 -9.44
C ALA A 100 -1.59 26.33 -10.03
N TRP A 101 -2.55 26.75 -9.22
CA TRP A 101 -3.96 26.88 -9.57
C TRP A 101 -4.12 27.74 -10.83
N TYR A 102 -4.47 27.11 -11.95
CA TYR A 102 -4.87 27.78 -13.18
C TYR A 102 -6.37 27.53 -13.39
N GLU A 103 -7.06 28.53 -13.94
CA GLU A 103 -8.51 28.47 -14.20
C GLU A 103 -8.90 27.39 -15.25
N ASP A 104 -7.92 26.83 -15.98
CA ASP A 104 -8.07 25.76 -16.98
C ASP A 104 -7.59 24.37 -16.49
N ASP A 105 -7.82 24.02 -15.21
CA ASP A 105 -7.42 22.70 -14.69
C ASP A 105 -8.34 21.57 -15.20
N ASP A 106 -7.89 20.86 -16.23
CA ASP A 106 -8.58 19.70 -16.81
C ASP A 106 -8.31 18.37 -16.06
N ARG A 107 -7.50 18.37 -14.99
CA ARG A 107 -7.12 17.16 -14.26
C ARG A 107 -8.31 16.39 -13.69
N PRO A 108 -9.36 17.02 -13.10
CA PRO A 108 -10.53 16.28 -12.63
C PRO A 108 -11.19 15.48 -13.76
N THR A 109 -11.25 16.04 -14.97
CA THR A 109 -11.79 15.39 -16.16
C THR A 109 -10.89 14.26 -16.62
N ARG A 110 -9.56 14.48 -16.74
CA ARG A 110 -8.59 13.45 -17.12
C ARG A 110 -8.52 12.30 -16.12
N PHE A 111 -8.53 12.61 -14.82
CA PHE A 111 -8.62 11.64 -13.74
C PHE A 111 -9.88 10.77 -13.88
N ARG A 112 -11.04 11.40 -14.04
CA ARG A 112 -12.31 10.68 -14.21
C ARG A 112 -12.33 9.83 -15.48
N ASP A 113 -11.79 10.32 -16.59
CA ASP A 113 -11.68 9.54 -17.83
C ASP A 113 -10.84 8.28 -17.62
N GLN A 114 -9.68 8.40 -16.96
CA GLN A 114 -8.83 7.25 -16.66
C GLN A 114 -9.52 6.24 -15.73
N MET A 115 -10.21 6.70 -14.69
CA MET A 115 -11.00 5.82 -13.83
C MET A 115 -12.09 5.08 -14.61
N CYS A 116 -12.78 5.75 -15.54
CA CYS A 116 -13.78 5.13 -16.42
C CYS A 116 -13.16 4.10 -17.38
N ARG A 117 -11.98 4.39 -17.94
CA ARG A 117 -11.24 3.45 -18.81
C ARG A 117 -10.84 2.19 -18.04
N ALA A 118 -10.30 2.35 -16.83
CA ALA A 118 -9.98 1.23 -15.95
C ALA A 118 -11.22 0.40 -15.61
N GLU A 119 -12.33 1.04 -15.24
CA GLU A 119 -13.56 0.36 -14.86
C GLU A 119 -14.14 -0.48 -16.01
N ARG A 120 -14.04 -0.04 -17.27
CA ARG A 120 -14.49 -0.83 -18.44
C ARG A 120 -13.72 -2.16 -18.53
N VAL A 121 -12.39 -2.11 -18.45
CA VAL A 121 -11.53 -3.31 -18.49
C VAL A 121 -11.83 -4.22 -17.30
N LEU A 122 -11.97 -3.66 -16.10
CA LEU A 122 -12.20 -4.42 -14.88
C LEU A 122 -13.62 -5.00 -14.78
N ILE A 123 -14.61 -4.40 -15.44
CA ILE A 123 -15.95 -4.98 -15.58
C ILE A 123 -15.88 -6.26 -16.40
N ASP A 124 -15.30 -6.20 -17.59
CA ASP A 124 -15.17 -7.36 -18.47
C ASP A 124 -14.33 -8.45 -17.80
N GLY A 125 -13.19 -8.07 -17.20
CA GLY A 125 -12.35 -8.99 -16.44
C GLY A 125 -13.10 -9.70 -15.31
N ALA A 126 -13.94 -8.98 -14.53
CA ALA A 126 -14.73 -9.57 -13.45
C ALA A 126 -15.88 -10.47 -13.97
N VAL A 127 -16.37 -10.26 -15.19
CA VAL A 127 -17.35 -11.14 -15.83
C VAL A 127 -16.70 -12.49 -16.15
N PHE A 128 -15.50 -12.48 -16.73
CA PHE A 128 -14.78 -13.72 -17.07
C PHE A 128 -14.14 -14.40 -15.87
N ASN A 129 -13.67 -13.62 -14.89
CA ASN A 129 -12.90 -14.10 -13.74
C ASN A 129 -13.50 -13.56 -12.42
N PRO A 130 -14.71 -14.00 -12.04
CA PRO A 130 -15.43 -13.45 -10.89
C PRO A 130 -14.80 -13.76 -9.54
N VAL A 131 -13.79 -14.63 -9.49
CA VAL A 131 -13.06 -15.05 -8.27
C VAL A 131 -11.60 -14.60 -8.27
N ASP A 132 -11.17 -13.70 -9.17
CA ASP A 132 -9.81 -13.16 -9.13
C ASP A 132 -9.73 -11.97 -8.15
N PRO A 133 -8.99 -12.09 -7.03
CA PRO A 133 -8.91 -11.01 -6.05
C PRO A 133 -8.17 -9.78 -6.59
N ALA A 134 -7.26 -9.91 -7.57
CA ALA A 134 -6.56 -8.75 -8.14
C ALA A 134 -7.51 -7.81 -8.89
N ILE A 135 -8.52 -8.38 -9.56
CA ILE A 135 -9.56 -7.62 -10.25
C ILE A 135 -10.44 -6.89 -9.23
N TRP A 136 -10.97 -7.59 -8.23
CA TRP A 136 -11.82 -6.95 -7.21
C TRP A 136 -11.07 -5.91 -6.39
N SER A 137 -9.80 -6.16 -6.10
CA SER A 137 -8.89 -5.21 -5.46
C SER A 137 -8.73 -3.93 -6.30
N ALA A 138 -8.48 -4.04 -7.61
CA ALA A 138 -8.46 -2.90 -8.52
C ALA A 138 -9.81 -2.15 -8.56
N ARG A 139 -10.91 -2.89 -8.48
CA ARG A 139 -12.26 -2.31 -8.49
C ARG A 139 -12.62 -1.56 -7.22
N LEU A 140 -11.99 -1.84 -6.07
CA LEU A 140 -12.11 -1.00 -4.88
C LEU A 140 -11.48 0.37 -5.13
N VAL A 141 -10.29 0.37 -5.74
CA VAL A 141 -9.56 1.59 -6.09
C VAL A 141 -10.35 2.44 -7.10
N SER A 142 -10.93 1.82 -8.14
CA SER A 142 -11.76 2.54 -9.11
C SER A 142 -13.06 3.07 -8.50
N ALA A 143 -13.70 2.32 -7.59
CA ALA A 143 -14.92 2.77 -6.91
C ALA A 143 -14.68 4.04 -6.09
N ARG A 144 -13.55 4.08 -5.38
CA ARG A 144 -13.09 5.25 -4.64
C ARG A 144 -12.83 6.43 -5.58
N GLY A 145 -12.03 6.22 -6.64
CA GLY A 145 -11.71 7.27 -7.61
C GLY A 145 -12.92 7.83 -8.38
N LEU A 146 -13.95 7.01 -8.64
CA LEU A 146 -15.19 7.43 -9.29
C LEU A 146 -16.21 8.06 -8.34
N GLY A 147 -15.97 8.01 -7.03
CA GLY A 147 -16.90 8.50 -6.01
C GLY A 147 -18.20 7.67 -5.93
N LEU A 148 -18.13 6.34 -6.08
CA LEU A 148 -19.32 5.46 -6.04
C LEU A 148 -19.89 5.26 -4.63
N GLY A 149 -19.17 5.74 -3.61
CA GLY A 149 -19.60 5.76 -2.22
C GLY A 149 -19.35 4.44 -1.45
N PRO A 150 -19.56 4.47 -0.12
CA PRO A 150 -19.23 3.34 0.76
C PRO A 150 -20.02 2.06 0.46
N ALA A 151 -21.28 2.16 0.04
CA ALA A 151 -22.14 0.99 -0.21
C ALA A 151 -21.64 0.14 -1.39
N GLU A 152 -21.32 0.78 -2.52
CA GLU A 152 -20.78 0.06 -3.69
C GLU A 152 -19.35 -0.44 -3.43
N THR A 153 -18.55 0.33 -2.68
CA THR A 153 -17.22 -0.12 -2.24
C THR A 153 -17.33 -1.38 -1.39
N ARG A 154 -18.25 -1.40 -0.41
CA ARG A 154 -18.50 -2.58 0.43
C ARG A 154 -18.94 -3.78 -0.39
N ARG A 155 -19.87 -3.59 -1.33
CA ARG A 155 -20.33 -4.67 -2.24
C ARG A 155 -19.18 -5.30 -3.02
N ARG A 156 -18.21 -4.49 -3.49
CA ARG A 156 -17.01 -4.98 -4.18
C ARG A 156 -16.05 -5.68 -3.22
N TYR A 157 -15.91 -5.18 -2.01
CA TYR A 157 -15.09 -5.81 -0.98
C TYR A 157 -15.64 -7.18 -0.57
N ASP A 158 -16.97 -7.32 -0.45
CA ASP A 158 -17.60 -8.62 -0.16
C ASP A 158 -17.35 -9.64 -1.29
N ARG A 159 -17.16 -9.19 -2.54
CA ARG A 159 -16.74 -10.08 -3.64
C ARG A 159 -15.26 -10.47 -3.55
N LEU A 160 -14.41 -9.53 -3.14
CA LEU A 160 -13.01 -9.80 -2.88
C LEU A 160 -12.84 -10.85 -1.77
N THR A 161 -13.55 -10.73 -0.66
CA THR A 161 -13.40 -11.63 0.49
C THR A 161 -13.93 -13.04 0.22
N VAL A 162 -14.88 -13.20 -0.71
CA VAL A 162 -15.27 -14.53 -1.22
C VAL A 162 -14.12 -15.21 -1.96
N ALA A 163 -13.29 -14.44 -2.69
CA ALA A 163 -12.14 -14.95 -3.41
C ALA A 163 -10.91 -15.19 -2.52
N ASP A 164 -10.64 -14.26 -1.60
CA ASP A 164 -9.48 -14.28 -0.70
C ASP A 164 -9.83 -13.51 0.59
N PRO A 165 -10.28 -14.21 1.67
CA PRO A 165 -10.86 -13.58 2.87
C PRO A 165 -9.95 -12.58 3.59
N ASP A 166 -8.65 -12.83 3.62
CA ASP A 166 -7.65 -12.04 4.34
C ASP A 166 -6.77 -11.21 3.39
N HIS A 167 -7.31 -10.82 2.22
CA HIS A 167 -6.57 -10.14 1.16
C HIS A 167 -6.10 -8.74 1.56
N LEU A 168 -4.91 -8.66 2.15
CA LEU A 168 -4.36 -7.46 2.78
C LEU A 168 -4.36 -6.21 1.88
N PRO A 169 -3.96 -6.26 0.59
CA PRO A 169 -4.02 -5.09 -0.30
C PRO A 169 -5.42 -4.50 -0.43
N GLY A 170 -6.44 -5.35 -0.50
CA GLY A 170 -7.83 -4.92 -0.61
C GLY A 170 -8.42 -4.48 0.73
N GLN A 171 -7.94 -5.02 1.85
CA GLN A 171 -8.28 -4.51 3.18
C GLN A 171 -7.77 -3.08 3.38
N PHE A 172 -6.54 -2.76 2.96
CA PHE A 172 -6.05 -1.38 2.97
C PHE A 172 -6.92 -0.44 2.11
N ASP A 173 -7.32 -0.89 0.92
CA ASP A 173 -8.21 -0.10 0.06
C ASP A 173 -9.61 0.08 0.62
N MET A 174 -10.15 -0.94 1.27
CA MET A 174 -11.43 -0.84 1.94
C MET A 174 -11.36 0.13 3.12
N ALA A 175 -10.34 0.00 3.98
CA ALA A 175 -10.13 0.91 5.12
C ALA A 175 -10.02 2.37 4.65
N ARG A 176 -9.17 2.65 3.65
CA ARG A 176 -9.02 4.01 3.11
C ARG A 176 -10.32 4.56 2.52
N SER A 177 -11.11 3.72 1.85
CA SER A 177 -12.41 4.13 1.29
C SER A 177 -13.48 4.42 2.35
N LEU A 178 -13.25 4.01 3.60
CA LEU A 178 -14.11 4.33 4.75
C LEU A 178 -13.69 5.61 5.48
N SER A 179 -12.63 6.30 5.05
CA SER A 179 -12.24 7.58 5.65
C SER A 179 -13.24 8.70 5.29
N PRO A 180 -13.25 9.82 6.04
CA PRO A 180 -14.11 10.97 5.73
C PRO A 180 -13.88 11.57 4.34
N GLU A 181 -12.65 11.50 3.81
CA GLU A 181 -12.32 11.99 2.46
C GLU A 181 -13.21 11.31 1.39
N TRP A 182 -13.59 10.06 1.62
CA TRP A 182 -14.32 9.22 0.67
C TRP A 182 -15.77 8.94 1.07
N GLY A 183 -16.31 9.77 1.98
CA GLY A 183 -17.71 9.71 2.41
C GLY A 183 -18.00 8.69 3.52
N GLY A 184 -16.97 8.16 4.17
CA GLY A 184 -17.09 7.38 5.40
C GLY A 184 -16.86 8.22 6.66
N THR A 185 -16.41 7.58 7.74
CA THR A 185 -16.01 8.25 8.99
C THR A 185 -14.78 7.58 9.59
N TRP A 186 -14.06 8.29 10.45
CA TRP A 186 -12.92 7.71 11.16
C TRP A 186 -13.33 6.50 12.00
N GLU A 187 -14.52 6.53 12.61
CA GLU A 187 -15.06 5.41 13.38
C GLU A 187 -15.23 4.16 12.51
N LEU A 188 -15.82 4.30 11.31
CA LEU A 188 -15.99 3.19 10.37
C LEU A 188 -14.65 2.62 9.91
N MET A 189 -13.68 3.48 9.60
CA MET A 189 -12.33 3.05 9.20
C MET A 189 -11.64 2.27 10.32
N HIS A 190 -11.68 2.79 11.55
CA HIS A 190 -11.04 2.18 12.72
C HIS A 190 -11.73 0.86 13.13
N GLU A 191 -13.06 0.82 13.10
CA GLU A 191 -13.84 -0.40 13.33
C GLU A 191 -13.48 -1.49 12.32
N PHE A 192 -13.50 -1.16 11.03
CA PHE A 192 -13.11 -2.09 9.98
C PHE A 192 -11.68 -2.60 10.15
N ALA A 193 -10.72 -1.72 10.44
CA ALA A 193 -9.32 -2.12 10.62
C ALA A 193 -9.16 -3.10 11.79
N ARG A 194 -9.82 -2.85 12.92
CA ARG A 194 -9.82 -3.76 14.07
C ARG A 194 -10.45 -5.11 13.74
N GLU A 195 -11.60 -5.12 13.08
CA GLU A 195 -12.29 -6.35 12.69
C GLU A 195 -11.44 -7.19 11.73
N ALA A 196 -10.85 -6.57 10.71
CA ALA A 196 -9.98 -7.24 9.75
C ALA A 196 -8.76 -7.87 10.44
N VAL A 197 -8.11 -7.14 11.37
CA VAL A 197 -6.96 -7.66 12.13
C VAL A 197 -7.35 -8.78 13.08
N ALA A 198 -8.54 -8.71 13.70
CA ALA A 198 -9.03 -9.75 14.60
C ALA A 198 -9.38 -11.04 13.85
N ALA A 199 -9.92 -10.93 12.63
CA ALA A 199 -10.27 -12.06 11.78
C ALA A 199 -9.05 -12.74 11.15
N ALA A 200 -8.02 -11.96 10.77
CA ALA A 200 -6.83 -12.47 10.13
C ALA A 200 -5.93 -13.30 11.09
N PRO A 201 -5.16 -14.28 10.59
CA PRO A 201 -4.19 -15.02 11.37
C PRO A 201 -3.12 -14.12 12.04
N SER A 202 -2.78 -14.41 13.30
CA SER A 202 -1.64 -13.77 13.97
C SER A 202 -0.31 -14.09 13.27
N GLY A 203 0.67 -13.18 13.33
CA GLY A 203 1.96 -13.32 12.64
C GLY A 203 1.93 -12.93 11.16
N GLY A 204 0.78 -12.50 10.63
CA GLY A 204 0.71 -11.81 9.35
C GLY A 204 1.05 -10.32 9.47
N ALA A 205 1.15 -9.64 8.32
CA ALA A 205 1.35 -8.19 8.24
C ALA A 205 0.09 -7.37 8.63
N HIS A 206 -1.06 -8.02 8.82
CA HIS A 206 -2.38 -7.40 8.99
C HIS A 206 -2.47 -6.34 10.08
N GLY A 207 -1.74 -6.47 11.19
CA GLY A 207 -1.72 -5.45 12.24
C GLY A 207 -1.38 -4.03 11.73
N ALA A 208 -0.68 -3.92 10.60
CA ALA A 208 -0.39 -2.64 9.95
C ALA A 208 -1.66 -1.87 9.51
N LEU A 209 -2.81 -2.53 9.33
CA LEU A 209 -4.09 -1.86 9.02
C LEU A 209 -4.49 -0.87 10.11
N VAL A 210 -4.35 -1.27 11.38
CA VAL A 210 -4.66 -0.43 12.54
C VAL A 210 -3.69 0.75 12.63
N ALA A 211 -2.39 0.47 12.48
CA ALA A 211 -1.38 1.52 12.50
C ALA A 211 -1.57 2.53 11.37
N ALA A 212 -1.81 2.07 10.14
CA ALA A 212 -2.09 2.92 8.99
C ALA A 212 -3.37 3.75 9.18
N ALA A 213 -4.44 3.19 9.75
CA ALA A 213 -5.66 3.94 10.05
C ALA A 213 -5.42 5.08 11.05
N HIS A 214 -4.52 4.89 12.02
CA HIS A 214 -4.12 5.95 12.94
C HIS A 214 -3.21 6.99 12.28
N LEU A 215 -2.33 6.59 11.37
CA LEU A 215 -1.54 7.54 10.59
C LEU A 215 -2.44 8.41 9.71
N ASP A 216 -3.36 7.82 8.93
CA ASP A 216 -4.32 8.54 8.10
C ASP A 216 -5.18 9.51 8.93
N HIS A 217 -5.72 9.06 10.08
CA HIS A 217 -6.51 9.92 10.97
C HIS A 217 -5.64 11.03 11.60
N GLY A 218 -4.39 10.74 11.95
CA GLY A 218 -3.48 11.74 12.49
C GLY A 218 -3.13 12.82 11.46
N LEU A 219 -2.92 12.45 10.19
CA LEU A 219 -2.63 13.39 9.08
C LEU A 219 -3.79 14.37 8.84
N ASP A 220 -5.03 13.92 8.99
CA ASP A 220 -6.23 14.77 8.91
C ASP A 220 -6.31 15.83 10.03
N LYS A 221 -5.56 15.65 11.12
CA LYS A 221 -5.49 16.63 12.22
C LYS A 221 -4.50 17.74 11.99
N SER A 222 -4.02 17.96 10.75
CA SER A 222 -3.05 19.02 10.44
C SER A 222 -3.46 20.36 11.07
N VAL A 223 -2.56 20.96 11.85
CA VAL A 223 -2.77 22.24 12.53
C VAL A 223 -1.85 23.29 11.92
N TYR A 224 -2.38 24.48 11.64
CA TYR A 224 -1.57 25.59 11.14
C TYR A 224 -0.37 25.88 12.07
N GLY A 225 0.84 25.89 11.48
CA GLY A 225 2.08 26.14 12.20
C GLY A 225 2.71 24.93 12.89
N GLN A 226 2.10 23.73 12.80
CA GLN A 226 2.72 22.47 13.22
C GLN A 226 3.26 21.72 12.01
N SER A 227 4.39 21.04 12.20
CA SER A 227 4.88 20.05 11.24
C SER A 227 4.03 18.77 11.27
N THR A 228 4.03 18.00 10.18
CA THR A 228 3.34 16.71 10.10
C THR A 228 3.76 15.77 11.24
N ALA A 229 5.06 15.74 11.56
CA ALA A 229 5.60 14.91 12.64
C ALA A 229 5.02 15.31 14.01
N GLU A 230 4.88 16.61 14.30
CA GLU A 230 4.30 17.09 15.56
C GLU A 230 2.82 16.74 15.68
N THR A 231 2.05 16.94 14.59
CA THR A 231 0.63 16.58 14.55
C THR A 231 0.42 15.08 14.79
N LEU A 232 1.17 14.24 14.06
CA LEU A 232 1.12 12.78 14.25
C LEU A 232 1.54 12.39 15.66
N THR A 233 2.64 12.94 16.18
CA THR A 233 3.11 12.65 17.54
C THR A 233 2.05 12.97 18.59
N GLY A 234 1.40 14.14 18.48
CA GLY A 234 0.34 14.54 19.40
C GLY A 234 -0.88 13.63 19.35
N TYR A 235 -1.28 13.17 18.16
CA TYR A 235 -2.39 12.24 17.99
C TYR A 235 -2.05 10.83 18.50
N LEU A 236 -0.93 10.27 18.06
CA LEU A 236 -0.52 8.90 18.39
C LEU A 236 -0.21 8.74 19.88
N SER A 237 0.25 9.81 20.55
CA SER A 237 0.58 9.79 21.98
C SER A 237 -0.64 9.68 22.92
N LYS A 238 -1.87 9.78 22.41
CA LYS A 238 -3.08 9.51 23.19
C LYS A 238 -3.03 8.07 23.72
N GLU A 239 -3.27 7.89 25.01
CA GLU A 239 -3.11 6.60 25.71
C GLU A 239 -3.77 5.43 24.98
N GLN A 240 -5.04 5.61 24.57
CA GLN A 240 -5.79 4.59 23.83
C GLN A 240 -5.17 4.26 22.48
N VAL A 241 -4.70 5.26 21.73
CA VAL A 241 -4.10 5.06 20.39
C VAL A 241 -2.75 4.37 20.51
N ARG A 242 -1.91 4.81 21.46
CA ARG A 242 -0.64 4.16 21.77
C ARG A 242 -0.87 2.68 22.11
N ALA A 243 -1.81 2.37 23.01
CA ALA A 243 -2.12 1.00 23.40
C ALA A 243 -2.59 0.14 22.21
N GLU A 244 -3.44 0.69 21.34
CA GLU A 244 -3.96 0.02 20.15
C GLU A 244 -2.85 -0.28 19.12
N ILE A 245 -1.91 0.64 18.91
CA ILE A 245 -0.73 0.42 18.05
C ILE A 245 0.16 -0.69 18.61
N HIS A 246 0.43 -0.70 19.92
CA HIS A 246 1.23 -1.76 20.55
C HIS A 246 0.55 -3.13 20.42
N GLN A 247 -0.76 -3.21 20.71
CA GLN A 247 -1.51 -4.46 20.56
C GLN A 247 -1.51 -4.97 19.12
N ALA A 248 -1.67 -4.08 18.14
CA ALA A 248 -1.61 -4.43 16.73
C ALA A 248 -0.21 -4.92 16.32
N ALA A 249 0.85 -4.30 16.86
CA ALA A 249 2.23 -4.72 16.63
C ALA A 249 2.50 -6.11 17.22
N GLU A 250 2.07 -6.39 18.46
CA GLU A 250 2.24 -7.68 19.13
C GLU A 250 1.59 -8.84 18.36
N ARG A 251 0.42 -8.61 17.74
CA ARG A 251 -0.25 -9.61 16.90
C ARG A 251 0.40 -9.79 15.52
N SER A 252 1.16 -8.79 15.07
CA SER A 252 1.79 -8.70 13.74
C SER A 252 3.30 -8.83 13.85
N VAL A 253 4.05 -7.73 13.66
CA VAL A 253 5.51 -7.71 13.61
C VAL A 253 6.16 -8.23 14.90
N GLY A 254 5.55 -8.03 16.07
CA GLY A 254 6.03 -8.54 17.35
C GLY A 254 5.72 -10.02 17.60
N HIS A 255 4.89 -10.65 16.76
CA HIS A 255 4.48 -12.04 16.98
C HIS A 255 5.63 -13.01 16.67
N PRO A 256 5.86 -14.06 17.49
CA PRO A 256 6.92 -15.05 17.24
C PRO A 256 6.81 -15.78 15.89
N GLY A 257 5.59 -15.90 15.39
CA GLY A 257 5.29 -16.50 14.08
C GLY A 257 5.31 -15.52 12.90
N PHE A 258 5.84 -14.30 13.06
CA PHE A 258 5.86 -13.34 11.96
C PHE A 258 6.71 -13.82 10.79
N THR A 259 6.11 -13.84 9.59
CA THR A 259 6.77 -14.30 8.36
C THR A 259 7.03 -13.16 7.38
N ARG A 260 8.03 -13.31 6.51
CA ARG A 260 8.29 -12.38 5.38
C ARG A 260 7.35 -12.65 4.19
N GLY A 261 6.06 -12.87 4.46
CA GLY A 261 5.02 -12.98 3.44
C GLY A 261 4.67 -11.62 2.83
N HIS A 262 3.71 -11.54 1.90
CA HIS A 262 3.33 -10.27 1.29
C HIS A 262 2.93 -9.22 2.35
N GLY A 263 3.40 -7.97 2.19
CA GLY A 263 3.14 -6.86 3.10
C GLY A 263 4.07 -6.76 4.32
N TRP A 264 5.03 -7.68 4.48
CA TRP A 264 5.89 -7.74 5.66
C TRP A 264 6.76 -6.48 5.83
N LEU A 265 7.30 -5.96 4.74
CA LEU A 265 8.22 -4.82 4.76
C LEU A 265 7.44 -3.52 5.01
N GLU A 266 6.26 -3.38 4.40
CA GLU A 266 5.33 -2.27 4.59
C GLU A 266 4.85 -2.23 6.05
N ALA A 267 4.54 -3.38 6.64
CA ALA A 267 4.15 -3.47 8.04
C ALA A 267 5.30 -3.02 8.98
N LEU A 268 6.53 -3.50 8.74
CA LEU A 268 7.69 -3.07 9.52
C LEU A 268 7.93 -1.55 9.41
N ASN A 269 7.86 -0.99 8.21
CA ASN A 269 8.02 0.45 8.00
C ASN A 269 6.93 1.26 8.70
N THR A 270 5.68 0.78 8.63
CA THR A 270 4.53 1.44 9.29
C THR A 270 4.70 1.46 10.81
N PHE A 271 5.05 0.32 11.42
CA PHE A 271 5.29 0.27 12.85
C PHE A 271 6.55 1.02 13.27
N ALA A 272 7.63 0.97 12.48
CA ALA A 272 8.85 1.72 12.74
C ALA A 272 8.59 3.24 12.77
N LEU A 273 7.79 3.76 11.83
CA LEU A 273 7.36 5.16 11.85
C LEU A 273 6.57 5.47 13.13
N CYS A 274 5.53 4.67 13.44
CA CYS A 274 4.71 4.87 14.63
C CYS A 274 5.55 4.89 15.92
N PHE A 275 6.45 3.92 16.10
CA PHE A 275 7.29 3.84 17.30
C PHE A 275 8.33 4.96 17.38
N THR A 276 8.86 5.41 16.23
CA THR A 276 9.72 6.59 16.16
C THR A 276 8.99 7.84 16.65
N LEU A 277 7.75 8.07 16.18
CA LEU A 277 6.93 9.21 16.60
C LEU A 277 6.49 9.11 18.06
N LEU A 278 6.22 7.90 18.56
CA LEU A 278 5.86 7.64 19.96
C LEU A 278 7.04 7.75 20.93
N GLY A 279 8.28 7.84 20.42
CA GLY A 279 9.51 7.82 21.19
C GLY A 279 9.86 6.46 21.80
N ASP A 280 9.25 5.37 21.30
CA ASP A 280 9.57 4.02 21.74
C ASP A 280 10.80 3.49 21.00
N GLN A 281 11.96 3.78 21.58
CA GLN A 281 13.24 3.43 20.98
C GLN A 281 13.43 1.91 20.84
N GLN A 282 12.97 1.12 21.81
CA GLN A 282 13.17 -0.33 21.79
C GLN A 282 12.33 -0.98 20.68
N ALA A 283 11.06 -0.60 20.56
CA ALA A 283 10.18 -1.12 19.53
C ALA A 283 10.59 -0.65 18.13
N ALA A 284 11.04 0.60 18.00
CA ALA A 284 11.58 1.12 16.75
C ALA A 284 12.86 0.37 16.33
N ALA A 285 13.82 0.19 17.24
CA ALA A 285 15.06 -0.53 16.97
C ALA A 285 14.79 -1.96 16.51
N ALA A 286 13.90 -2.69 17.18
CA ALA A 286 13.51 -4.04 16.79
C ALA A 286 12.89 -4.11 15.38
N ALA A 287 12.15 -3.08 14.96
CA ALA A 287 11.63 -3.01 13.59
C ALA A 287 12.76 -2.75 12.58
N PHE A 288 13.64 -1.78 12.84
CA PHE A 288 14.77 -1.45 11.96
C PHE A 288 15.76 -2.60 11.78
N GLU A 289 16.10 -3.32 12.84
CA GLU A 289 16.98 -4.50 12.77
C GLU A 289 16.41 -5.57 11.85
N ARG A 290 15.08 -5.76 11.85
CA ARG A 290 14.42 -6.78 11.02
C ARG A 290 14.29 -6.39 9.55
N MET A 291 14.26 -5.08 9.29
CA MET A 291 14.27 -4.52 7.94
C MET A 291 15.66 -4.62 7.30
N ASP A 292 16.73 -4.65 8.08
CA ASP A 292 18.10 -4.87 7.59
C ASP A 292 18.49 -3.92 6.43
N GLY A 293 18.16 -2.64 6.60
CA GLY A 293 18.43 -1.60 5.59
C GLY A 293 17.42 -1.51 4.43
N LEU A 294 16.43 -2.41 4.37
CA LEU A 294 15.32 -2.31 3.42
C LEU A 294 14.30 -1.28 3.89
N ALA A 295 13.76 -0.49 2.95
CA ALA A 295 12.74 0.52 3.24
C ALA A 295 11.69 0.56 2.14
N VAL A 296 10.54 1.16 2.45
CA VAL A 296 9.53 1.59 1.48
C VAL A 296 9.29 3.08 1.64
N GLU A 297 8.88 3.77 0.58
CA GLU A 297 8.70 5.24 0.61
C GLU A 297 7.59 5.65 1.59
N GLU A 298 6.39 5.10 1.42
CA GLU A 298 5.29 5.26 2.36
C GLU A 298 5.52 4.33 3.57
N PRO A 299 5.39 4.81 4.80
CA PRO A 299 4.77 6.08 5.20
C PRO A 299 5.75 7.26 5.43
N TRP A 300 7.04 7.10 5.17
CA TRP A 300 8.07 8.11 5.49
C TRP A 300 7.95 9.39 4.66
N SER A 301 7.46 9.27 3.42
CA SER A 301 7.14 10.40 2.53
C SER A 301 6.15 11.40 3.13
N HIS A 302 5.32 11.01 4.11
CA HIS A 302 4.46 11.95 4.83
C HIS A 302 5.24 12.95 5.69
N LEU A 303 6.45 12.59 6.15
CA LEU A 303 7.29 13.45 6.98
C LEU A 303 8.23 14.34 6.17
N GLY A 304 8.55 13.95 4.93
CA GLY A 304 9.52 14.63 4.08
C GLY A 304 10.12 13.69 3.03
N ASP A 305 11.39 13.88 2.68
CA ASP A 305 12.12 12.91 1.85
C ASP A 305 12.27 11.57 2.58
N ALA A 306 11.75 10.50 2.00
CA ALA A 306 11.63 9.21 2.67
C ALA A 306 12.99 8.63 3.11
N ALA A 307 14.02 8.72 2.26
CA ALA A 307 15.36 8.22 2.58
C ALA A 307 15.98 8.98 3.76
N THR A 308 15.82 10.30 3.76
CA THR A 308 16.30 11.18 4.83
C THR A 308 15.58 10.89 6.15
N GLU A 309 14.25 10.82 6.16
CA GLU A 309 13.47 10.62 7.38
C GLU A 309 13.64 9.20 7.94
N PHE A 310 13.67 8.18 7.07
CA PHE A 310 14.00 6.80 7.46
C PHE A 310 15.40 6.73 8.10
N GLY A 311 16.41 7.32 7.45
CA GLY A 311 17.79 7.30 7.94
C GLY A 311 17.93 7.92 9.33
N LYS A 312 17.37 9.13 9.52
CA LYS A 312 17.35 9.82 10.83
C LYS A 312 16.69 8.98 11.91
N ALA A 313 15.53 8.38 11.60
CA ALA A 313 14.77 7.57 12.54
C ALA A 313 15.53 6.29 12.93
N ARG A 314 16.12 5.60 11.95
CA ARG A 314 16.94 4.40 12.15
C ARG A 314 18.15 4.70 13.03
N ASP A 315 18.92 5.73 12.68
CA ASP A 315 20.14 6.07 13.39
C ASP A 315 19.83 6.43 14.85
N ARG A 316 18.77 7.22 15.09
CA ARG A 316 18.29 7.52 16.45
C ARG A 316 17.85 6.26 17.21
N ALA A 317 17.13 5.35 16.56
CA ALA A 317 16.64 4.13 17.21
C ALA A 317 17.79 3.21 17.64
N LEU A 318 18.79 3.06 16.77
CA LEU A 318 19.95 2.17 16.96
C LEU A 318 21.11 2.81 17.76
N GLY A 319 20.91 4.00 18.33
CA GLY A 319 21.88 4.65 19.22
C GLY A 319 22.97 5.45 18.52
N GLY A 320 22.75 5.88 17.27
CA GLY A 320 23.54 6.91 16.61
C GLY A 320 23.38 8.26 17.31
N ASP A 321 24.49 8.99 17.50
CA ASP A 321 24.52 10.28 18.17
C ASP A 321 23.69 11.35 17.42
N ARG A 322 23.10 12.28 18.17
CA ARG A 322 22.32 13.43 17.70
C ARG A 322 23.19 14.50 17.03
#